data_AF-A0A250Y9C7-F1
#
_entry.id   AF-A0A250Y9C7-F1
#
_cell.length_a   1.000
_cell.length_b   1.000
_cell.length_c   1.000
_cell.angle_alpha   90.00
_cell.angle_beta   90.00
_cell.angle_gamma   90.00
#
_symmetry.space_group_name_H-M   'P 1'
#
loop_
_entity.id
_entity.type
_entity.pdbx_description
1 polymer ?
#
loop_
_entity_poly.entity_id
_entity_poly.type
_entity_poly.pdbx_seq_one_letter_code
_entity_poly.pdbx_strand_id
1 'polypeptide(L)'
;MKLPKNTPEERDSRTAALQEGLKQAVAVPLALAETVSPLWPALQELALCGNLACRSDLQVAAKALEMGVFGAYFNVLINLRDVTDDVFKDQIRQRVSSLLQEAKTQVALVLDSLETRQE
;
A
#
# COMPACT_ATOMS: atom_id res chain seq x y z
N MET A 1 -17.97 5.73 18.11
CA MET A 1 -19.16 6.55 17.78
C MET A 1 -20.35 6.19 18.68
N LYS A 2 -20.91 7.15 19.43
CA LYS A 2 -22.20 7.05 20.13
C LYS A 2 -23.26 7.79 19.30
N LEU A 3 -24.00 7.05 18.47
CA LEU A 3 -25.19 7.54 17.78
C LEU A 3 -26.44 6.99 18.50
N PRO A 4 -27.58 7.72 18.49
CA PRO A 4 -28.86 7.26 19.05
C PRO A 4 -29.31 5.92 18.45
N LYS A 5 -30.09 5.12 19.20
CA LYS A 5 -30.43 3.72 18.86
C LYS A 5 -31.94 3.42 18.90
N ASN A 6 -32.78 4.45 18.88
CA ASN A 6 -34.17 4.33 19.31
C ASN A 6 -35.14 4.02 18.16
N THR A 7 -34.76 4.23 16.89
CA THR A 7 -35.59 3.83 15.74
C THR A 7 -34.84 2.91 14.76
N PRO A 8 -35.56 2.10 13.95
CA PRO A 8 -34.96 1.32 12.87
C PRO A 8 -34.14 2.17 11.89
N GLU A 9 -34.63 3.36 11.54
CA GLU A 9 -33.97 4.28 10.60
C GLU A 9 -32.63 4.80 11.16
N GLU A 10 -32.56 5.07 12.47
CA GLU A 10 -31.32 5.44 13.15
C GLU A 10 -30.28 4.30 13.15
N ARG A 11 -30.74 3.05 13.23
CA ARG A 11 -29.85 1.87 13.19
C ARG A 11 -29.27 1.65 11.81
N ASP A 12 -30.07 1.84 10.76
CA ASP A 12 -29.63 1.71 9.37
C ASP A 12 -28.64 2.82 9.01
N SER A 13 -28.96 4.08 9.36
CA SER A 13 -28.06 5.23 9.18
C SER A 13 -26.72 5.04 9.91
N ARG A 14 -26.75 4.54 11.15
CA ARG A 14 -25.54 4.21 11.91
C ARG A 14 -24.71 3.12 11.24
N THR A 15 -25.35 2.10 10.70
CA THR A 15 -24.67 0.99 10.02
C THR A 15 -24.01 1.49 8.73
N ALA A 16 -24.70 2.32 7.96
CA ALA A 16 -24.14 2.97 6.76
C ALA A 16 -22.92 3.84 7.12
N ALA A 17 -23.03 4.70 8.14
CA ALA A 17 -21.93 5.55 8.60
C ALA A 17 -20.71 4.74 9.10
N LEU A 18 -20.95 3.60 9.76
CA LEU A 18 -19.88 2.69 10.17
C LEU A 18 -19.17 2.07 8.96
N GLN A 19 -19.93 1.57 7.98
CA GLN A 19 -19.38 0.97 6.77
C GLN A 19 -18.57 2.00 5.96
N GLU A 20 -19.05 3.23 5.87
CA GLU A 20 -18.28 4.31 5.23
C GLU A 20 -16.99 4.61 6.00
N GLY A 21 -17.04 4.69 7.33
CA GLY A 21 -15.84 4.86 8.16
C GLY A 21 -14.80 3.75 7.96
N LEU A 22 -15.23 2.51 7.76
CA LEU A 22 -14.34 1.39 7.44
C LEU A 22 -13.73 1.53 6.05
N LYS A 23 -14.51 1.94 5.03
CA LYS A 23 -13.98 2.21 3.68
C LYS A 23 -12.93 3.31 3.70
N GLN A 24 -13.13 4.37 4.49
CA GLN A 24 -12.12 5.42 4.68
C GLN A 24 -10.87 4.91 5.40
N ALA A 25 -11.02 4.05 6.41
CA ALA A 25 -9.89 3.42 7.11
C ALA A 25 -9.05 2.52 6.18
N VAL A 26 -9.68 1.91 5.17
CA VAL A 26 -9.00 1.16 4.10
C VAL A 26 -8.26 2.08 3.13
N ALA A 27 -8.83 3.24 2.82
CA ALA A 27 -8.29 4.17 1.82
C ALA A 27 -6.90 4.71 2.20
N VAL A 28 -6.65 4.99 3.48
CA VAL A 28 -5.37 5.56 3.94
C VAL A 28 -4.17 4.62 3.65
N PRO A 29 -4.14 3.35 4.11
CA PRO A 29 -3.04 2.44 3.79
C PRO A 29 -3.00 2.08 2.30
N LEU A 30 -4.13 2.01 1.60
CA LEU A 30 -4.11 1.80 0.14
C LEU A 30 -3.38 2.95 -0.58
N ALA A 31 -3.69 4.21 -0.23
CA ALA A 31 -3.06 5.38 -0.80
C ALA A 31 -1.53 5.41 -0.53
N LEU A 32 -1.08 4.90 0.63
CA LEU A 32 0.36 4.74 0.90
C LEU A 32 1.01 3.80 -0.13
N ALA A 33 0.43 2.62 -0.37
CA ALA A 33 0.95 1.69 -1.36
C ALA A 33 0.92 2.28 -2.79
N GLU A 34 -0.15 3.01 -3.13
CA GLU A 34 -0.29 3.67 -4.44
C GLU A 34 0.68 4.84 -4.63
N THR A 35 1.05 5.53 -3.55
CA THR A 35 2.04 6.63 -3.60
C THR A 35 3.46 6.10 -3.82
N VAL A 36 3.76 4.89 -3.35
CA VAL A 36 5.07 4.26 -3.55
C VAL A 36 5.26 3.72 -4.97
N SER A 37 4.22 3.14 -5.57
CA SER A 37 4.25 2.54 -6.92
C SER A 37 4.92 3.43 -8.00
N PRO A 38 4.59 4.73 -8.16
CA PRO A 38 5.21 5.57 -9.17
C PRO A 38 6.67 5.95 -8.89
N LEU A 39 7.23 5.61 -7.71
CA LEU A 39 8.63 5.90 -7.37
C LEU A 39 9.60 4.88 -7.96
N TRP A 40 9.12 3.68 -8.31
CA TRP A 40 9.98 2.60 -8.78
C TRP A 40 10.78 2.93 -10.05
N PRO A 41 10.21 3.56 -11.10
CA PRO A 41 10.97 3.93 -12.30
C PRO A 41 12.13 4.90 -11.99
N ALA A 42 11.90 5.89 -11.13
CA ALA A 42 12.93 6.84 -10.73
C ALA A 42 14.04 6.15 -9.90
N LEU A 43 13.66 5.22 -9.02
CA LEU A 43 14.65 4.46 -8.24
C LEU A 43 15.49 3.52 -9.12
N GLN A 44 14.90 2.91 -10.14
CA GLN A 44 15.64 2.14 -11.15
C GLN A 44 16.63 3.02 -11.92
N GLU A 45 16.20 4.20 -12.37
CA GLU A 45 17.08 5.13 -13.07
C GLU A 45 18.27 5.54 -12.19
N LEU A 46 18.01 5.87 -10.92
CA LEU A 46 19.06 6.18 -9.94
C LEU A 46 20.01 5.01 -9.70
N ALA A 47 19.55 3.76 -9.77
CA ALA A 47 20.43 2.60 -9.69
C ALA A 47 21.45 2.55 -10.83
N LEU A 48 21.04 2.99 -12.03
CA LEU A 48 21.86 2.97 -13.24
C LEU A 48 22.82 4.16 -13.34
N CYS A 49 22.38 5.37 -12.98
CA CYS A 49 23.16 6.60 -13.21
C CYS A 49 23.59 7.34 -11.93
N GLY A 50 23.04 6.98 -10.77
CA GLY A 50 23.33 7.65 -9.50
C GLY A 50 24.80 7.50 -9.06
N ASN A 51 25.22 8.38 -8.14
CA ASN A 51 26.56 8.31 -7.56
C ASN A 51 26.74 6.96 -6.84
N LEU A 52 27.75 6.19 -7.24
CA LEU A 52 28.05 4.89 -6.64
C LEU A 52 28.38 4.97 -5.14
N ALA A 53 28.88 6.12 -4.67
CA ALA A 53 29.08 6.34 -3.24
C ALA A 53 27.76 6.29 -2.43
N CYS A 54 26.61 6.51 -3.08
CA CYS A 54 25.28 6.42 -2.48
C CYS A 54 24.62 5.05 -2.67
N ARG A 55 25.38 4.01 -3.09
CA ARG A 55 24.83 2.66 -3.34
C ARG A 55 24.07 2.11 -2.13
N SER A 56 24.64 2.20 -0.93
CA SER A 56 23.97 1.73 0.29
C SER A 56 22.67 2.46 0.57
N ASP A 57 22.63 3.77 0.29
CA ASP A 57 21.43 4.59 0.49
C ASP A 57 20.30 4.13 -0.45
N LEU A 58 20.62 3.84 -1.71
CA LEU A 58 19.66 3.32 -2.69
C LEU A 58 19.17 1.91 -2.35
N GLN A 59 20.05 1.03 -1.85
CA GLN A 59 19.67 -0.30 -1.38
C GLN A 59 18.69 -0.23 -0.20
N VAL A 60 18.97 0.64 0.77
CA VAL A 60 18.10 0.87 1.93
C VAL A 60 16.78 1.50 1.48
N ALA A 61 16.81 2.50 0.58
CA ALA A 61 15.62 3.13 0.03
C ALA A 61 14.69 2.11 -0.65
N ALA A 62 15.23 1.21 -1.48
CA ALA A 62 14.46 0.15 -2.12
C ALA A 62 13.74 -0.73 -1.09
N LYS A 63 14.47 -1.21 -0.08
CA LYS A 63 13.90 -2.06 0.98
C LYS A 63 12.90 -1.33 1.88
N ALA A 64 13.15 -0.05 2.18
CA ALA A 64 12.24 0.77 2.97
C ALA A 64 10.89 0.97 2.25
N LEU A 65 10.91 1.23 0.94
CA LEU A 65 9.71 1.37 0.13
C LEU A 65 8.92 0.05 0.06
N GLU A 66 9.60 -1.09 -0.14
CA GLU A 66 8.95 -2.42 -0.10
C GLU A 66 8.32 -2.70 1.27
N MET A 67 9.02 -2.38 2.36
CA MET A 67 8.49 -2.55 3.72
C MET A 67 7.26 -1.65 3.96
N GLY A 68 7.27 -0.42 3.43
CA GLY A 68 6.11 0.47 3.47
C GLY A 68 4.89 -0.13 2.78
N VAL A 69 5.05 -0.67 1.57
CA VAL A 69 3.98 -1.36 0.82
C VAL A 69 3.53 -2.64 1.53
N PHE A 70 4.46 -3.40 2.12
CA PHE A 70 4.16 -4.57 2.93
C PHE A 70 3.28 -4.22 4.14
N GLY A 71 3.63 -3.16 4.88
CA GLY A 71 2.81 -2.67 5.99
C GLY A 71 1.43 -2.19 5.54
N ALA A 72 1.37 -1.42 4.45
CA ALA A 72 0.13 -0.98 3.83
C ALA A 72 -0.79 -2.17 3.48
N TYR A 73 -0.24 -3.22 2.89
CA TYR A 73 -0.96 -4.44 2.52
C TYR A 73 -1.70 -5.04 3.72
N PHE A 74 -1.01 -5.29 4.83
CA PHE A 74 -1.65 -5.89 6.00
C PHE A 74 -2.64 -4.95 6.68
N ASN A 75 -2.36 -3.64 6.70
CA ASN A 75 -3.31 -2.65 7.23
C ASN A 75 -4.62 -2.62 6.42
N VAL A 76 -4.53 -2.70 5.08
CA VAL A 76 -5.70 -2.84 4.21
C VAL A 76 -6.46 -4.13 4.53
N LEU A 77 -5.78 -5.28 4.59
CA LEU A 77 -6.45 -6.56 4.84
C LEU A 77 -7.16 -6.62 6.19
N ILE A 78 -6.59 -5.99 7.23
CA ILE A 78 -7.21 -5.93 8.56
C ILE A 78 -8.50 -5.10 8.50
N ASN A 79 -8.46 -3.90 7.91
CA ASN A 79 -9.62 -3.02 7.82
C ASN A 79 -10.72 -3.58 6.90
N LEU A 80 -10.37 -4.38 5.88
CA LEU A 80 -11.35 -5.04 5.01
C LEU A 80 -12.19 -6.12 5.70
N ARG A 81 -11.79 -6.64 6.87
CA ARG A 81 -12.52 -7.73 7.56
C ARG A 81 -13.93 -7.34 7.95
N ASP A 82 -14.11 -6.09 8.36
CA ASP A 82 -15.38 -5.57 8.89
C ASP A 82 -16.25 -4.90 7.81
N VAL A 83 -15.73 -4.78 6.59
CA VAL A 83 -16.48 -4.28 5.44
C VAL A 83 -17.44 -5.37 4.94
N THR A 84 -18.68 -5.00 4.63
CA THR A 84 -19.70 -5.95 4.14
C THR A 84 -19.85 -5.96 2.62
N ASP A 85 -19.32 -4.95 1.93
CA ASP A 85 -19.33 -4.82 0.48
C ASP A 85 -18.26 -5.73 -0.14
N ASP A 86 -18.66 -6.93 -0.59
CA ASP A 86 -17.73 -7.93 -1.12
C ASP A 86 -17.09 -7.52 -2.46
N VAL A 87 -17.81 -6.77 -3.31
CA VAL A 87 -17.25 -6.24 -4.55
C VAL A 87 -16.12 -5.27 -4.25
N PHE A 88 -16.33 -4.34 -3.31
CA PHE A 88 -15.28 -3.44 -2.84
C PHE A 88 -14.09 -4.21 -2.24
N LYS A 89 -14.37 -5.23 -1.41
CA LYS A 89 -13.29 -6.04 -0.79
C LYS A 89 -12.41 -6.72 -1.82
N ASP A 90 -13.00 -7.33 -2.83
CA ASP A 90 -12.25 -8.07 -3.84
C ASP A 90 -11.43 -7.12 -4.72
N GLN A 91 -12.00 -5.98 -5.12
CA GLN A 91 -11.28 -4.93 -5.86
C GLN A 91 -10.06 -4.43 -5.08
N ILE A 92 -10.26 -4.05 -3.81
CA ILE A 92 -9.18 -3.50 -2.99
C ILE A 92 -8.13 -4.58 -2.68
N ARG A 93 -8.55 -5.82 -2.37
CA ARG A 93 -7.63 -6.93 -2.12
C ARG A 93 -6.77 -7.22 -3.35
N GLN A 94 -7.37 -7.24 -4.54
CA GLN A 94 -6.64 -7.44 -5.79
C GLN A 94 -5.65 -6.28 -6.03
N ARG A 95 -6.10 -5.04 -5.85
CA ARG A 95 -5.26 -3.85 -6.03
C ARG A 95 -4.05 -3.87 -5.10
N VAL A 96 -4.24 -4.04 -3.79
CA VAL A 96 -3.13 -4.01 -2.83
C VAL A 96 -2.20 -5.21 -2.99
N SER A 97 -2.72 -6.38 -3.39
CA SER A 97 -1.89 -7.53 -3.74
C SER A 97 -0.99 -7.25 -4.96
N SER A 98 -1.54 -6.58 -5.98
CA SER A 98 -0.76 -6.21 -7.16
C SER A 98 0.37 -5.21 -6.83
N LEU A 99 0.10 -4.23 -5.96
CA LEU A 99 1.10 -3.25 -5.50
C LEU A 99 2.21 -3.92 -4.70
N LEU A 100 1.87 -4.89 -3.83
CA LEU A 100 2.87 -5.65 -3.10
C LEU A 100 3.74 -6.52 -4.02
N GLN A 101 3.13 -7.14 -5.03
CA GLN A 101 3.88 -7.95 -6.00
C GLN A 101 4.79 -7.09 -6.88
N GLU A 102 4.31 -5.92 -7.30
CA GLU A 102 5.12 -4.92 -7.96
C GLU A 102 6.31 -4.53 -7.09
N ALA A 103 6.08 -4.11 -5.84
CA ALA A 103 7.16 -3.72 -4.92
C ALA A 103 8.24 -4.79 -4.75
N LYS A 104 7.86 -6.06 -4.58
CA LYS A 104 8.80 -7.20 -4.50
C LYS A 104 9.65 -7.34 -5.76
N THR A 105 9.01 -7.23 -6.91
CA THR A 105 9.69 -7.35 -8.22
C THR A 105 10.64 -6.18 -8.44
N GLN A 106 10.18 -4.97 -8.15
CA GLN A 106 10.91 -3.73 -8.33
C GLN A 106 12.15 -3.66 -7.44
N VAL A 107 12.04 -4.05 -6.17
CA VAL A 107 13.19 -4.12 -5.27
C VAL A 107 14.23 -5.13 -5.75
N ALA A 108 13.81 -6.30 -6.24
CA ALA A 108 14.74 -7.28 -6.78
C ALA A 108 15.54 -6.70 -7.98
N LEU A 109 14.86 -6.03 -8.91
CA LEU A 109 15.50 -5.38 -10.07
C LEU A 109 16.47 -4.27 -9.67
N VAL A 110 16.08 -3.41 -8.73
CA VAL A 110 16.92 -2.30 -8.25
C VAL A 110 18.17 -2.84 -7.55
N LEU A 111 18.02 -3.84 -6.68
CA LEU A 111 19.14 -4.41 -5.94
C LEU A 111 20.12 -5.15 -6.86
N ASP A 112 19.62 -5.92 -7.82
CA ASP A 112 20.44 -6.60 -8.83
C ASP A 112 21.22 -5.60 -9.70
N SER A 113 20.55 -4.52 -10.13
CA SER A 113 21.21 -3.44 -10.89
C SER A 113 22.33 -2.77 -10.10
N LEU A 114 22.12 -2.52 -8.80
CA LEU A 114 23.13 -1.93 -7.91
C LEU A 114 24.30 -2.86 -7.62
N GLU A 115 24.05 -4.18 -7.53
CA GLU A 115 25.07 -5.19 -7.26
C GLU A 115 25.95 -5.47 -8.47
N THR A 116 25.34 -5.55 -9.66
CA THR A 116 26.04 -5.85 -10.91
C THR A 116 26.77 -4.66 -11.53
N ARG A 117 26.45 -3.43 -11.10
CA ARG A 117 27.10 -2.22 -11.62
C ARG A 117 28.57 -2.16 -11.19
N GLN A 118 29.46 -2.33 -12.16
CA GLN A 118 30.90 -2.08 -12.03
C GLN A 118 31.18 -0.68 -12.58
N GLU A 119 31.77 0.17 -11.74
CA GLU A 119 32.15 1.58 -11.95
C GLU A 119 31.57 2.30 -13.18
#